data_AF-V4CJ16-F1
#
_entry.id   AF-V4CJ16-F1
#
_cell.length_a   1.000
_cell.length_b   1.000
_cell.length_c   1.000
_cell.angle_alpha   90.00
_cell.angle_beta   90.00
_cell.angle_gamma   90.00
#
_symmetry.space_group_name_H-M   'P 1'
#
loop_
_entity.id
_entity.type
_entity.pdbx_description
1 polymer ?
#
loop_
_entity_poly.entity_id
_entity_poly.type
_entity_poly.pdbx_seq_one_letter_code
_entity_poly.pdbx_strand_id
1 'polypeptide(L)'
;MLNTKVCILRWVRQNLAAWINKLECNGNVEKQHEFKKKFIHNLKTSAIAIETDKANEQHYEVPTEFYLTALGKRLKYSGCYYPEGVTDLDQAEEITLKQYCERAKIEDGQTVLDLGCGWGSFGLYVCEKYPRCHVTCVSNSSTQREYIVQEGVKRGYGDRLECITNDANYFNTAKRFDRIVSIEMFEHMKNYELLFQRVSTWLKPAGLLFIQILCHKQHAYNFDTKKGSDTEWMAKNFFSGGTMPSVDLFLYFQNNVSIVENWIINGTHYSKTLEAWLEKMDANKTKVKEIFTKGYGEEAKKQIFNFRLFFIFCSEVFGYRDGNEWLVAQYLFKKKIPSAL
;
A
#
# COMPACT_ATOMS: atom_id res chain seq x y z
N MET A 1 12.98 -27.28 -1.77
CA MET A 1 12.36 -25.93 -1.85
C MET A 1 11.78 -25.63 -3.24
N LEU A 2 12.50 -25.90 -4.35
CA LEU A 2 11.97 -25.67 -5.72
C LEU A 2 10.62 -26.38 -5.99
N ASN A 3 10.51 -27.67 -5.68
CA ASN A 3 9.28 -28.44 -5.90
C ASN A 3 8.08 -27.88 -5.13
N THR A 4 8.30 -27.28 -3.95
CA THR A 4 7.24 -26.68 -3.15
C THR A 4 6.74 -25.37 -3.76
N LYS A 5 7.64 -24.48 -4.24
CA LYS A 5 7.23 -23.23 -4.93
C LYS A 5 6.39 -23.56 -6.16
N VAL A 6 6.85 -24.50 -7.00
CA VAL A 6 6.14 -24.89 -8.23
C VAL A 6 4.73 -25.42 -7.95
N CYS A 7 4.56 -26.27 -6.94
CA CYS A 7 3.24 -26.76 -6.54
C CYS A 7 2.32 -25.63 -6.06
N ILE A 8 2.83 -24.71 -5.25
CA ILE A 8 2.08 -23.53 -4.77
C ILE A 8 1.62 -22.69 -5.97
N LEU A 9 2.53 -22.34 -6.89
CA LEU A 9 2.19 -21.51 -8.05
C LEU A 9 1.11 -22.14 -8.92
N ARG A 10 1.21 -23.46 -9.19
CA ARG A 10 0.19 -24.18 -9.96
C ARG A 10 -1.18 -24.13 -9.27
N TRP A 11 -1.21 -24.33 -7.95
CA TRP A 11 -2.43 -24.26 -7.17
C TRP A 11 -3.03 -22.84 -7.18
N VAL A 12 -2.21 -21.79 -7.03
CA VAL A 12 -2.67 -20.40 -7.08
C VAL A 12 -3.32 -20.09 -8.43
N ARG A 13 -2.68 -20.44 -9.54
CA ARG A 13 -3.22 -20.20 -10.91
C ARG A 13 -4.59 -20.83 -11.14
N GLN A 14 -4.79 -22.05 -10.64
CA GLN A 14 -6.08 -22.75 -10.76
C GLN A 14 -7.19 -22.04 -9.98
N ASN A 15 -6.90 -21.58 -8.76
CA ASN A 15 -7.86 -20.87 -7.93
C ASN A 15 -8.16 -19.46 -8.45
N LEU A 16 -7.17 -18.75 -9.01
CA LEU A 16 -7.36 -17.42 -9.59
C LEU A 16 -8.34 -17.42 -10.77
N ALA A 17 -8.30 -18.42 -11.63
CA ALA A 17 -9.25 -18.54 -12.74
C ALA A 17 -10.70 -18.69 -12.23
N ALA A 18 -10.91 -19.55 -11.24
CA ALA A 18 -12.23 -19.72 -10.61
C ALA A 18 -12.70 -18.45 -9.90
N TRP A 19 -11.78 -17.74 -9.23
CA TRP A 19 -12.07 -16.49 -8.55
C TRP A 19 -12.49 -15.38 -9.52
N ILE A 20 -11.80 -15.22 -10.65
CA ILE A 20 -12.18 -14.24 -11.70
C ILE A 20 -13.58 -14.55 -12.23
N ASN A 21 -13.88 -15.80 -12.57
CA ASN A 21 -15.22 -16.18 -13.05
C ASN A 21 -16.32 -15.82 -12.04
N LYS A 22 -16.03 -15.96 -10.73
CA LYS A 22 -16.94 -15.56 -9.65
C LYS A 22 -17.12 -14.05 -9.59
N LEU A 23 -16.04 -13.27 -9.69
CA LEU A 23 -16.11 -11.80 -9.73
C LEU A 23 -16.86 -11.29 -10.96
N GLU A 24 -16.71 -11.95 -12.10
CA GLU A 24 -17.40 -11.65 -13.35
C GLU A 24 -18.88 -12.07 -13.34
N CYS A 25 -19.41 -12.64 -12.24
CA CYS A 25 -20.80 -13.09 -12.14
C CYS A 25 -21.21 -13.99 -13.33
N ASN A 26 -20.32 -14.86 -13.79
CA ASN A 26 -20.49 -15.68 -15.00
C ASN A 26 -20.82 -14.86 -16.27
N GLY A 27 -20.23 -13.68 -16.41
CA GLY A 27 -20.42 -12.76 -17.55
C GLY A 27 -21.68 -11.90 -17.48
N ASN A 28 -22.46 -11.95 -16.41
CA ASN A 28 -23.67 -11.11 -16.29
C ASN A 28 -23.33 -9.67 -15.88
N VAL A 29 -23.41 -8.75 -16.83
CA VAL A 29 -23.00 -7.35 -16.67
C VAL A 29 -23.89 -6.56 -15.68
N GLU A 30 -25.18 -6.85 -15.61
CA GLU A 30 -26.10 -6.19 -14.66
C GLU A 30 -25.75 -6.57 -13.23
N LYS A 31 -25.53 -7.87 -12.97
CA LYS A 31 -25.12 -8.37 -11.65
C LYS A 31 -23.76 -7.82 -11.23
N GLN A 32 -22.80 -7.72 -12.15
CA GLN A 32 -21.51 -7.09 -11.87
C GLN A 32 -21.68 -5.62 -11.46
N HIS A 33 -22.53 -4.88 -12.19
CA HIS A 33 -22.83 -3.50 -11.87
C HIS A 33 -23.51 -3.36 -10.51
N GLU A 34 -24.54 -4.15 -10.23
CA GLU A 34 -25.24 -4.18 -8.95
C GLU A 34 -24.29 -4.49 -7.78
N PHE A 35 -23.42 -5.50 -7.93
CA PHE A 35 -22.44 -5.85 -6.92
C PHE A 35 -21.51 -4.67 -6.62
N LYS A 36 -20.99 -4.02 -7.67
CA LYS A 36 -20.11 -2.85 -7.54
C LYS A 36 -20.82 -1.67 -6.88
N LYS A 37 -22.06 -1.37 -7.27
CA LYS A 37 -22.86 -0.29 -6.68
C LYS A 37 -23.16 -0.55 -5.20
N LYS A 38 -23.51 -1.79 -4.85
CA LYS A 38 -23.72 -2.19 -3.45
C LYS A 38 -22.41 -2.08 -2.65
N PHE A 39 -21.29 -2.50 -3.22
CA PHE A 39 -19.98 -2.38 -2.59
C PHE A 39 -19.63 -0.91 -2.30
N ILE A 40 -19.78 -0.03 -3.29
CA ILE A 40 -19.56 1.42 -3.13
C ILE A 40 -20.48 2.01 -2.06
N HIS A 41 -21.76 1.63 -2.04
CA HIS A 41 -22.71 2.11 -1.03
C HIS A 41 -22.28 1.70 0.38
N ASN A 42 -21.88 0.45 0.58
CA ASN A 42 -21.39 -0.04 1.88
C ASN A 42 -20.13 0.70 2.34
N LEU A 43 -19.22 1.03 1.43
CA LEU A 43 -18.03 1.81 1.76
C LEU A 43 -18.38 3.20 2.31
N LYS A 44 -19.37 3.90 1.71
CA LYS A 44 -19.82 5.22 2.16
C LYS A 44 -20.43 5.23 3.56
N THR A 45 -21.00 4.11 4.01
CA THR A 45 -21.65 3.99 5.32
C THR A 45 -20.78 3.32 6.39
N SER A 46 -19.57 2.88 6.03
CA SER A 46 -18.62 2.25 6.95
C SER A 46 -17.87 3.28 7.81
N ALA A 47 -17.15 2.82 8.84
CA ALA A 47 -16.06 3.60 9.46
C ALA A 47 -14.92 3.84 8.45
N ILE A 48 -13.98 4.75 8.74
CA ILE A 48 -12.84 5.03 7.84
C ILE A 48 -11.95 3.80 7.72
N ALA A 49 -11.65 3.12 8.81
CA ALA A 49 -11.00 1.82 8.84
C ALA A 49 -11.67 0.93 9.89
N ILE A 50 -11.61 -0.37 9.67
CA ILE A 50 -12.13 -1.40 10.59
C ILE A 50 -10.99 -2.35 10.96
N GLU A 51 -11.07 -2.96 12.14
CA GLU A 51 -10.08 -3.97 12.58
C GLU A 51 -8.64 -3.43 12.59
N THR A 52 -8.44 -2.15 12.91
CA THR A 52 -7.12 -1.48 12.80
C THR A 52 -6.07 -2.07 13.74
N ASP A 53 -6.48 -2.50 14.94
CA ASP A 53 -5.57 -3.17 15.89
C ASP A 53 -5.02 -4.48 15.31
N LYS A 54 -5.87 -5.30 14.67
CA LYS A 54 -5.43 -6.55 14.03
C LYS A 54 -4.56 -6.31 12.79
N ALA A 55 -4.84 -5.26 12.01
CA ALA A 55 -3.98 -4.88 10.90
C ALA A 55 -2.57 -4.48 11.38
N ASN A 56 -2.47 -3.83 12.55
CA ASN A 56 -1.20 -3.50 13.18
C ASN A 56 -0.42 -4.76 13.57
N GLU A 57 -1.04 -5.71 14.24
CA GLU A 57 -0.41 -6.97 14.63
C GLU A 57 0.09 -7.78 13.41
N GLN A 58 -0.66 -7.78 12.31
CA GLN A 58 -0.37 -8.58 11.12
C GLN A 58 0.80 -8.06 10.28
N HIS A 59 0.97 -6.73 10.17
CA HIS A 59 1.98 -6.12 9.30
C HIS A 59 2.92 -5.14 9.98
N TYR A 60 2.55 -4.52 11.11
CA TYR A 60 3.30 -3.39 11.67
C TYR A 60 3.97 -3.70 13.02
N GLU A 61 3.60 -4.81 13.66
CA GLU A 61 4.31 -5.39 14.82
C GLU A 61 5.35 -6.43 14.43
N VAL A 62 5.46 -6.75 13.14
CA VAL A 62 6.58 -7.53 12.62
C VAL A 62 7.87 -6.74 12.88
N PRO A 63 8.92 -7.35 13.45
CA PRO A 63 10.11 -6.61 13.85
C PRO A 63 10.69 -5.80 12.69
N THR A 64 10.99 -4.52 12.92
CA THR A 64 11.59 -3.62 11.90
C THR A 64 12.87 -4.22 11.29
N GLU A 65 13.64 -4.99 12.07
CA GLU A 65 14.81 -5.74 11.60
C GLU A 65 14.50 -6.70 10.43
N PHE A 66 13.29 -7.27 10.36
CA PHE A 66 12.90 -8.10 9.22
C PHE A 66 12.79 -7.28 7.94
N TYR A 67 12.15 -6.11 7.99
CA TYR A 67 12.02 -5.23 6.83
C TYR A 67 13.37 -4.71 6.36
N LEU A 68 14.27 -4.37 7.30
CA LEU A 68 15.66 -4.05 7.00
C LEU A 68 16.40 -5.20 6.30
N THR A 69 16.00 -6.45 6.54
CA THR A 69 16.60 -7.65 5.95
C THR A 69 16.00 -7.99 4.58
N ALA A 70 14.68 -7.83 4.41
CA ALA A 70 13.95 -8.31 3.24
C ALA A 70 13.73 -7.25 2.16
N LEU A 71 13.68 -5.96 2.50
CA LEU A 71 13.41 -4.87 1.55
C LEU A 71 14.69 -4.31 0.92
N GLY A 72 14.56 -3.40 -0.06
CA GLY A 72 15.69 -2.68 -0.64
C GLY A 72 16.22 -1.57 0.25
N LYS A 73 17.25 -0.85 -0.20
CA LYS A 73 17.95 0.20 0.56
C LYS A 73 17.04 1.36 1.00
N ARG A 74 15.94 1.62 0.30
CA ARG A 74 14.97 2.66 0.62
C ARG A 74 13.88 2.18 1.58
N LEU A 75 13.85 0.90 1.93
CA LEU A 75 12.81 0.27 2.78
C LEU A 75 11.40 0.53 2.28
N LYS A 76 11.21 0.43 0.96
CA LYS A 76 9.93 0.67 0.34
C LYS A 76 9.08 -0.59 0.41
N TYR A 77 8.21 -0.68 1.42
CA TYR A 77 7.24 -1.79 1.55
C TYR A 77 5.98 -1.54 0.70
N SER A 78 6.16 -1.49 -0.62
CA SER A 78 5.09 -1.35 -1.62
C SER A 78 5.62 -1.68 -3.02
N GLY A 79 4.75 -1.91 -3.99
CA GLY A 79 5.15 -2.30 -5.35
C GLY A 79 6.05 -1.27 -6.02
N CYS A 80 7.20 -1.71 -6.55
CA CYS A 80 8.14 -0.88 -7.31
C CYS A 80 7.79 -0.86 -8.80
N TYR A 81 8.33 0.11 -9.52
CA TYR A 81 8.29 0.24 -10.97
C TYR A 81 9.63 -0.20 -11.58
N TYR A 82 9.57 -1.11 -12.56
CA TYR A 82 10.72 -1.69 -13.25
C TYR A 82 10.65 -1.34 -14.74
N PRO A 83 11.16 -0.17 -15.16
CA PRO A 83 11.25 0.14 -16.59
C PRO A 83 12.21 -0.83 -17.29
N GLU A 84 12.24 -0.77 -18.63
CA GLU A 84 13.12 -1.62 -19.43
C GLU A 84 14.58 -1.51 -18.97
N GLY A 85 15.25 -2.67 -18.87
CA GLY A 85 16.64 -2.76 -18.40
C GLY A 85 16.83 -2.76 -16.88
N VAL A 86 15.80 -2.47 -16.08
CA VAL A 86 15.89 -2.49 -14.62
C VAL A 86 15.51 -3.86 -14.06
N THR A 87 16.45 -4.50 -13.37
CA THR A 87 16.29 -5.81 -12.75
C THR A 87 16.61 -5.83 -11.25
N ASP A 88 17.31 -4.80 -10.76
CA ASP A 88 17.71 -4.69 -9.35
C ASP A 88 16.64 -3.99 -8.50
N LEU A 89 16.42 -4.49 -7.28
CA LEU A 89 15.42 -3.96 -6.35
C LEU A 89 15.77 -2.56 -5.86
N ASP A 90 17.04 -2.29 -5.52
CA ASP A 90 17.42 -0.97 -4.99
C ASP A 90 17.26 0.11 -6.07
N GLN A 91 17.62 -0.22 -7.33
CA GLN A 91 17.38 0.65 -8.47
C GLN A 91 15.88 0.87 -8.72
N ALA A 92 15.06 -0.18 -8.63
CA ALA A 92 13.61 -0.07 -8.79
C ALA A 92 12.99 0.82 -7.69
N GLU A 93 13.42 0.70 -6.44
CA GLU A 93 12.97 1.58 -5.35
C GLU A 93 13.29 3.05 -5.64
N GLU A 94 14.53 3.36 -6.05
CA GLU A 94 14.96 4.74 -6.39
C GLU A 94 14.13 5.33 -7.52
N ILE A 95 13.93 4.58 -8.61
CA ILE A 95 13.14 5.01 -9.77
C ILE A 95 11.68 5.25 -9.36
N THR A 96 11.13 4.39 -8.50
CA THR A 96 9.75 4.51 -8.07
C THR A 96 9.53 5.75 -7.20
N LEU A 97 10.44 6.02 -6.25
CA LEU A 97 10.36 7.21 -5.40
C LEU A 97 10.52 8.50 -6.21
N LYS A 98 11.42 8.51 -7.20
CA LYS A 98 11.54 9.61 -8.17
C LYS A 98 10.23 9.82 -8.95
N GLN A 99 9.62 8.75 -9.46
CA GLN A 99 8.33 8.80 -10.14
C GLN A 99 7.22 9.36 -9.25
N TYR A 100 7.18 9.00 -7.96
CA TYR A 100 6.22 9.57 -7.02
C TYR A 100 6.38 11.08 -6.91
N CYS A 101 7.62 11.57 -6.78
CA CYS A 101 7.86 13.01 -6.75
C CYS A 101 7.40 13.71 -8.04
N GLU A 102 7.66 13.11 -9.20
CA GLU A 102 7.24 13.65 -10.50
C GLU A 102 5.71 13.69 -10.63
N ARG A 103 5.02 12.57 -10.36
CA ARG A 103 3.55 12.47 -10.49
C ARG A 103 2.80 13.26 -9.42
N ALA A 104 3.35 13.34 -8.21
CA ALA A 104 2.84 14.20 -7.15
C ALA A 104 3.21 15.68 -7.37
N LYS A 105 4.04 16.01 -8.37
CA LYS A 105 4.51 17.37 -8.66
C LYS A 105 5.18 18.01 -7.44
N ILE A 106 6.04 17.26 -6.76
CA ILE A 106 6.83 17.75 -5.62
C ILE A 106 7.80 18.82 -6.12
N GLU A 107 7.82 19.96 -5.45
CA GLU A 107 8.77 21.04 -5.69
C GLU A 107 9.45 21.40 -4.38
N ASP A 108 10.69 21.88 -4.47
CA ASP A 108 11.46 22.25 -3.31
C ASP A 108 10.84 23.46 -2.58
N GLY A 109 10.79 23.41 -1.25
CA GLY A 109 10.12 24.42 -0.43
C GLY A 109 8.67 24.09 -0.06
N GLN A 110 8.11 22.97 -0.53
CA GLN A 110 6.75 22.56 -0.22
C GLN A 110 6.60 21.92 1.18
N THR A 111 5.40 22.01 1.72
CA THR A 111 4.94 21.24 2.88
C THR A 111 4.26 19.96 2.40
N VAL A 112 4.79 18.80 2.82
CA VAL A 112 4.40 17.48 2.32
C VAL A 112 3.91 16.60 3.47
N LEU A 113 2.75 15.97 3.31
CA LEU A 113 2.25 14.94 4.22
C LEU A 113 2.41 13.57 3.56
N ASP A 114 3.12 12.66 4.22
CA ASP A 114 3.21 11.23 3.88
C ASP A 114 2.24 10.45 4.79
N LEU A 115 1.04 10.17 4.30
CA LEU A 115 -0.06 9.54 5.03
C LEU A 115 0.00 8.02 4.87
N GLY A 116 0.31 7.30 5.96
CA GLY A 116 0.61 5.87 5.90
C GLY A 116 2.06 5.61 5.47
N CYS A 117 3.02 6.28 6.12
CA CYS A 117 4.38 6.43 5.63
C CYS A 117 5.26 5.15 5.69
N GLY A 118 4.80 4.07 6.32
CA GLY A 118 5.63 2.88 6.57
C GLY A 118 6.92 3.24 7.31
N TRP A 119 8.06 2.72 6.87
CA TRP A 119 9.41 3.09 7.37
C TRP A 119 9.96 4.40 6.79
N GLY A 120 9.10 5.24 6.21
CA GLY A 120 9.43 6.59 5.74
C GLY A 120 10.19 6.63 4.42
N SER A 121 10.06 5.59 3.60
CA SER A 121 10.75 5.50 2.30
C SER A 121 10.54 6.75 1.44
N PHE A 122 9.31 7.27 1.36
CA PHE A 122 8.99 8.49 0.62
C PHE A 122 9.38 9.75 1.39
N GLY A 123 8.96 9.91 2.65
CA GLY A 123 9.30 11.10 3.44
C GLY A 123 10.81 11.38 3.57
N LEU A 124 11.62 10.36 3.81
CA LEU A 124 13.09 10.47 3.84
C LEU A 124 13.68 10.81 2.46
N TYR A 125 13.09 10.27 1.39
CA TYR A 125 13.48 10.58 0.02
C TYR A 125 13.22 12.04 -0.34
N VAL A 126 12.05 12.55 0.01
CA VAL A 126 11.72 13.98 -0.20
C VAL A 126 12.70 14.86 0.56
N CYS A 127 13.03 14.51 1.81
CA CYS A 127 14.02 15.28 2.57
C CYS A 127 15.40 15.28 1.91
N GLU A 128 15.84 14.16 1.35
CA GLU A 128 17.13 14.05 0.64
C GLU A 128 17.16 14.88 -0.65
N LYS A 129 16.12 14.80 -1.48
CA LYS A 129 16.11 15.42 -2.82
C LYS A 129 15.64 16.87 -2.85
N TYR A 130 14.87 17.29 -1.84
CA TYR A 130 14.27 18.62 -1.76
C TYR A 130 14.59 19.26 -0.39
N PRO A 131 15.76 19.91 -0.25
CA PRO A 131 16.28 20.35 1.05
C PRO A 131 15.42 21.40 1.78
N ARG A 132 14.59 22.15 1.07
CA ARG A 132 13.69 23.18 1.64
C ARG A 132 12.28 22.65 1.92
N CYS A 133 11.98 21.41 1.54
CA CYS A 133 10.72 20.78 1.91
C CYS A 133 10.64 20.49 3.40
N HIS A 134 9.42 20.60 3.93
CA HIS A 134 9.06 20.15 5.27
C HIS A 134 8.11 18.97 5.15
N VAL A 135 8.46 17.85 5.79
CA VAL A 135 7.76 16.58 5.66
C VAL A 135 7.15 16.18 7.00
N THR A 136 5.85 15.92 6.98
CA THR A 136 5.11 15.27 8.07
C THR A 136 4.81 13.85 7.65
N CYS A 137 5.36 12.87 8.36
CA CYS A 137 5.01 11.47 8.22
C CYS A 137 3.91 11.10 9.22
N VAL A 138 2.95 10.28 8.81
CA VAL A 138 1.91 9.72 9.70
C VAL A 138 1.90 8.21 9.55
N SER A 139 2.07 7.52 10.66
CA SER A 139 1.97 6.06 10.77
C SER A 139 1.09 5.71 11.97
N ASN A 140 0.45 4.55 11.95
CA ASN A 140 -0.19 3.95 13.13
C ASN A 140 0.80 3.19 14.03
N SER A 141 2.03 2.97 13.59
CA SER A 141 3.06 2.19 14.29
C SER A 141 4.09 3.08 15.00
N SER A 142 4.36 2.78 16.27
CA SER A 142 5.41 3.44 17.05
C SER A 142 6.81 3.09 16.56
N THR A 143 7.05 1.84 16.16
CA THR A 143 8.37 1.37 15.71
C THR A 143 8.77 2.00 14.37
N GLN A 144 7.80 2.22 13.47
CA GLN A 144 8.01 2.98 12.24
C GLN A 144 8.38 4.43 12.53
N ARG A 145 7.67 5.09 13.44
CA ARG A 145 7.99 6.45 13.88
C ARG A 145 9.40 6.54 14.47
N GLU A 146 9.75 5.63 15.36
CA GLU A 146 11.09 5.57 15.98
C GLU A 146 12.18 5.46 14.92
N TYR A 147 12.01 4.56 13.95
CA TYR A 147 12.95 4.40 12.84
C TYR A 147 13.09 5.69 12.01
N ILE A 148 11.98 6.32 11.62
CA ILE A 148 11.98 7.54 10.81
C ILE A 148 12.67 8.70 11.55
N VAL A 149 12.37 8.89 12.84
CA VAL A 149 12.96 9.95 13.65
C VAL A 149 14.47 9.73 13.79
N GLN A 150 14.90 8.49 14.07
CA GLN A 150 16.32 8.15 14.18
C GLN A 150 17.08 8.39 12.87
N GLU A 151 16.53 7.93 11.74
CA GLU A 151 17.16 8.18 10.42
C GLU A 151 17.11 9.66 10.03
N GLY A 152 16.06 10.38 10.41
CA GLY A 152 15.97 11.83 10.25
C GLY A 152 17.09 12.56 10.97
N VAL A 153 17.33 12.25 12.25
CA VAL A 153 18.44 12.84 13.03
C VAL A 153 19.79 12.47 12.41
N LYS A 154 20.01 11.19 12.11
CA LYS A 154 21.25 10.67 11.55
C LYS A 154 21.63 11.33 10.21
N ARG A 155 20.63 11.69 9.39
CA ARG A 155 20.81 12.33 8.08
C ARG A 155 20.71 13.85 8.11
N GLY A 156 20.49 14.46 9.28
CA GLY A 156 20.38 15.92 9.43
C GLY A 156 19.05 16.51 8.94
N TYR A 157 17.96 15.75 9.01
CA TYR A 157 16.62 16.17 8.60
C TYR A 157 15.69 16.53 9.77
N GLY A 158 16.17 16.42 11.02
CA GLY A 158 15.34 16.56 12.22
C GLY A 158 14.52 17.86 12.31
N ASP A 159 15.02 18.97 11.75
CA ASP A 159 14.33 20.26 11.79
C ASP A 159 13.17 20.38 10.77
N ARG A 160 13.09 19.44 9.81
CA ARG A 160 12.16 19.49 8.68
C ARG A 160 11.49 18.15 8.37
N LEU A 161 11.68 17.16 9.24
CA LEU A 161 11.03 15.86 9.21
C LEU A 161 10.44 15.57 10.59
N GLU A 162 9.12 15.41 10.64
CA GLU A 162 8.43 14.91 11.83
C GLU A 162 7.69 13.61 11.49
N CYS A 163 7.49 12.75 12.49
CA CYS A 163 6.64 11.57 12.34
C CYS A 163 5.66 11.46 13.50
N ILE A 164 4.38 11.35 13.18
CA ILE A 164 3.26 11.29 14.10
C ILE A 164 2.72 9.85 14.12
N THR A 165 2.57 9.28 15.33
CA THR A 165 1.89 8.00 15.50
C THR A 165 0.41 8.25 15.78
N ASN A 166 -0.48 7.87 14.85
CA ASN A 166 -1.93 8.02 15.00
C ASN A 166 -2.70 7.08 14.06
N ASP A 167 -3.88 6.63 14.48
CA ASP A 167 -4.79 5.81 13.67
C ASP A 167 -5.57 6.70 12.67
N ALA A 168 -5.75 6.23 11.45
CA ALA A 168 -6.44 6.97 10.38
C ALA A 168 -7.91 7.34 10.72
N ASN A 169 -8.57 6.56 11.59
CA ASN A 169 -9.92 6.87 12.09
C ASN A 169 -9.96 8.15 12.92
N TYR A 170 -8.85 8.52 13.58
CA TYR A 170 -8.79 9.63 14.54
C TYR A 170 -7.85 10.76 14.11
N PHE A 171 -6.87 10.47 13.24
CA PHE A 171 -5.90 11.47 12.80
C PHE A 171 -6.60 12.69 12.20
N ASN A 172 -6.23 13.86 12.72
CA ASN A 172 -6.67 15.16 12.24
C ASN A 172 -5.58 16.19 12.54
N THR A 173 -5.52 17.26 11.73
CA THR A 173 -4.50 18.30 11.88
C THR A 173 -4.98 19.67 11.42
N ALA A 174 -4.51 20.71 12.11
CA ALA A 174 -4.68 22.10 11.69
C ALA A 174 -3.69 22.51 10.59
N LYS A 175 -2.61 21.73 10.37
CA LYS A 175 -1.63 22.00 9.31
C LYS A 175 -2.29 21.90 7.93
N ARG A 176 -1.71 22.62 6.96
CA ARG A 176 -2.14 22.60 5.56
C ARG A 176 -0.95 22.30 4.67
N PHE A 177 -1.12 21.37 3.75
CA PHE A 177 -0.05 20.84 2.92
C PHE A 177 -0.21 21.26 1.46
N ASP A 178 0.92 21.51 0.81
CA ASP A 178 1.00 21.66 -0.64
C ASP A 178 0.79 20.30 -1.32
N ARG A 179 1.27 19.23 -0.69
CA ARG A 179 1.20 17.87 -1.20
C ARG A 179 0.83 16.90 -0.11
N ILE A 180 -0.10 16.00 -0.40
CA ILE A 180 -0.39 14.83 0.41
C ILE A 180 -0.11 13.62 -0.45
N VAL A 181 0.67 12.68 0.05
CA VAL A 181 1.07 11.45 -0.61
C VAL A 181 0.65 10.28 0.27
N SER A 182 0.05 9.27 -0.34
CA SER A 182 -0.35 8.04 0.35
C SER A 182 -0.03 6.85 -0.54
N ILE A 183 0.85 5.96 -0.08
CA ILE A 183 1.32 4.81 -0.84
C ILE A 183 0.82 3.52 -0.18
N GLU A 184 -0.10 2.83 -0.83
CA GLU A 184 -0.65 1.52 -0.42
C GLU A 184 -1.24 1.49 1.00
N MET A 185 -1.84 2.61 1.43
CA MET A 185 -2.55 2.74 2.72
C MET A 185 -4.07 2.60 2.57
N PHE A 186 -4.64 2.94 1.41
CA PHE A 186 -6.10 3.03 1.22
C PHE A 186 -6.78 1.65 1.15
N GLU A 187 -6.02 0.59 0.90
CA GLU A 187 -6.45 -0.82 0.91
C GLU A 187 -6.86 -1.28 2.30
N HIS A 188 -6.37 -0.60 3.34
CA HIS A 188 -6.76 -0.83 4.73
C HIS A 188 -7.95 0.04 5.16
N MET A 189 -8.43 0.93 4.29
CA MET A 189 -9.53 1.85 4.56
C MET A 189 -10.84 1.36 3.93
N LYS A 190 -11.98 1.90 4.39
CA LYS A 190 -13.33 1.62 3.91
C LYS A 190 -14.04 2.88 3.46
N ASN A 191 -14.25 3.84 4.36
CA ASN A 191 -15.00 5.04 4.04
C ASN A 191 -14.15 6.10 3.33
N TYR A 192 -13.94 5.89 2.04
CA TYR A 192 -13.21 6.80 1.18
C TYR A 192 -13.89 8.18 1.05
N GLU A 193 -15.21 8.26 1.22
CA GLU A 193 -15.93 9.56 1.18
C GLU A 193 -15.51 10.44 2.36
N LEU A 194 -15.57 9.91 3.58
CA LEU A 194 -15.10 10.60 4.77
C LEU A 194 -13.60 10.86 4.75
N LEU A 195 -12.81 9.89 4.26
CA LEU A 195 -11.35 10.05 4.19
C LEU A 195 -10.97 11.16 3.20
N PHE A 196 -11.54 11.18 1.99
CA PHE A 196 -11.30 12.28 1.04
C PHE A 196 -11.83 13.62 1.53
N GLN A 197 -12.95 13.63 2.27
CA GLN A 197 -13.42 14.83 2.94
C GLN A 197 -12.35 15.37 3.90
N ARG A 198 -11.83 14.53 4.80
CA ARG A 198 -10.76 14.94 5.75
C ARG A 198 -9.50 15.40 5.03
N VAL A 199 -8.98 14.62 4.10
CA VAL A 199 -7.79 14.94 3.31
C VAL A 199 -7.96 16.28 2.59
N SER A 200 -9.15 16.57 2.03
CA SER A 200 -9.41 17.86 1.39
C SER A 200 -9.29 19.06 2.34
N THR A 201 -9.57 18.87 3.64
CA THR A 201 -9.42 19.93 4.64
C THR A 201 -7.95 20.20 4.96
N TRP A 202 -7.08 19.19 4.83
CA TRP A 202 -5.64 19.31 5.05
C TRP A 202 -4.90 19.86 3.82
N LEU A 203 -5.51 19.83 2.64
CA LEU A 203 -4.94 20.45 1.43
C LEU A 203 -5.07 21.99 1.48
N LYS A 204 -3.97 22.67 1.13
CA LYS A 204 -4.00 24.08 0.70
C LYS A 204 -4.88 24.24 -0.56
N PRO A 205 -5.32 25.46 -0.92
CA PRO A 205 -6.18 25.68 -2.10
C PRO A 205 -5.62 25.10 -3.41
N ALA A 206 -4.32 25.23 -3.65
CA ALA A 206 -3.61 24.66 -4.80
C ALA A 206 -2.93 23.30 -4.50
N GLY A 207 -3.30 22.68 -3.37
CA GLY A 207 -2.70 21.43 -2.93
C GLY A 207 -3.13 20.23 -3.77
N LEU A 208 -2.23 19.25 -3.89
CA LEU A 208 -2.49 18.00 -4.61
C LEU A 208 -2.39 16.80 -3.67
N LEU A 209 -3.24 15.81 -3.93
CA LEU A 209 -3.21 14.49 -3.30
C LEU A 209 -2.78 13.46 -4.33
N PHE A 210 -1.66 12.79 -4.08
CA PHE A 210 -1.21 11.65 -4.87
C PHE A 210 -1.41 10.35 -4.09
N ILE A 211 -2.00 9.36 -4.75
CA ILE A 211 -2.28 8.05 -4.15
C ILE A 211 -1.77 6.95 -5.05
N GLN A 212 -1.08 5.97 -4.48
CA GLN A 212 -0.85 4.66 -5.08
C GLN A 212 -1.65 3.60 -4.33
N ILE A 213 -2.27 2.67 -5.05
CA ILE A 213 -2.86 1.45 -4.50
C ILE A 213 -2.52 0.23 -5.34
N LEU A 214 -2.50 -0.95 -4.74
CA LEU A 214 -2.76 -2.20 -5.43
C LEU A 214 -4.27 -2.34 -5.70
N CYS A 215 -4.64 -2.98 -6.81
CA CYS A 215 -6.04 -3.20 -7.17
C CYS A 215 -6.22 -4.32 -8.20
N HIS A 216 -7.46 -4.77 -8.41
CA HIS A 216 -7.85 -5.52 -9.59
C HIS A 216 -8.31 -4.54 -10.69
N LYS A 217 -8.12 -4.87 -11.97
CA LYS A 217 -8.42 -3.96 -13.08
C LYS A 217 -9.85 -3.43 -13.11
N GLN A 218 -10.82 -4.23 -12.64
CA GLN A 218 -12.27 -3.95 -12.82
C GLN A 218 -13.13 -4.12 -11.57
N HIS A 219 -12.71 -4.99 -10.64
CA HIS A 219 -13.58 -5.48 -9.57
C HIS A 219 -13.01 -5.08 -8.21
N ALA A 220 -13.89 -4.71 -7.28
CA ALA A 220 -13.50 -4.41 -5.91
C ALA A 220 -14.17 -5.40 -4.97
N TYR A 221 -13.45 -5.86 -3.96
CA TYR A 221 -13.95 -6.83 -2.98
C TYR A 221 -13.22 -6.69 -1.65
N ASN A 222 -13.83 -7.20 -0.57
CA ASN A 222 -13.20 -7.23 0.75
C ASN A 222 -12.42 -8.54 0.94
N PHE A 223 -11.36 -8.46 1.74
CA PHE A 223 -10.75 -9.63 2.36
C PHE A 223 -11.60 -10.02 3.58
N ASP A 224 -12.11 -11.24 3.61
CA ASP A 224 -13.09 -11.70 4.59
C ASP A 224 -12.52 -12.84 5.43
N THR A 225 -12.47 -12.66 6.75
CA THR A 225 -11.99 -13.64 7.73
C THR A 225 -12.97 -14.78 8.00
N LYS A 226 -14.18 -14.74 7.41
CA LYS A 226 -15.20 -15.77 7.54
C LYS A 226 -14.66 -17.11 7.03
N LYS A 227 -14.92 -18.16 7.82
CA LYS A 227 -14.55 -19.53 7.48
C LYS A 227 -15.17 -19.95 6.14
N GLY A 228 -14.32 -20.46 5.23
CA GLY A 228 -14.71 -20.87 3.89
C GLY A 228 -14.80 -19.74 2.86
N SER A 229 -14.37 -18.52 3.20
CA SER A 229 -14.19 -17.44 2.23
C SER A 229 -12.97 -17.72 1.35
N ASP A 230 -13.05 -17.38 0.05
CA ASP A 230 -11.93 -17.48 -0.89
C ASP A 230 -10.72 -16.61 -0.47
N THR A 231 -10.96 -15.60 0.36
CA THR A 231 -9.93 -14.67 0.86
C THR A 231 -9.54 -14.93 2.32
N GLU A 232 -10.05 -16.00 2.96
CA GLU A 232 -9.92 -16.24 4.40
C GLU A 232 -8.47 -16.23 4.88
N TRP A 233 -7.59 -16.97 4.22
CA TRP A 233 -6.19 -17.06 4.64
C TRP A 233 -5.48 -15.71 4.53
N MET A 234 -5.69 -14.99 3.42
CA MET A 234 -5.09 -13.68 3.22
C MET A 234 -5.60 -12.67 4.24
N ALA A 235 -6.91 -12.67 4.52
CA ALA A 235 -7.52 -11.82 5.53
C ALA A 235 -6.94 -12.10 6.92
N LYS A 236 -6.93 -13.36 7.36
CA LYS A 236 -6.50 -13.75 8.70
C LYS A 236 -5.01 -13.54 9.00
N ASN A 237 -4.16 -13.44 7.98
CA ASN A 237 -2.73 -13.29 8.19
C ASN A 237 -2.18 -11.90 7.82
N PHE A 238 -2.84 -11.16 6.93
CA PHE A 238 -2.28 -9.94 6.33
C PHE A 238 -3.33 -8.84 6.16
N PHE A 239 -4.51 -9.14 5.61
CA PHE A 239 -5.49 -8.11 5.24
C PHE A 239 -6.78 -8.18 6.06
N SER A 240 -6.71 -8.31 7.39
CA SER A 240 -7.92 -8.25 8.23
C SER A 240 -8.62 -6.92 8.02
N GLY A 241 -9.90 -6.96 7.64
CA GLY A 241 -10.64 -5.74 7.32
C GLY A 241 -10.17 -5.03 6.05
N GLY A 242 -9.26 -5.61 5.25
CA GLY A 242 -8.75 -5.00 4.03
C GLY A 242 -9.72 -5.03 2.85
N THR A 243 -9.42 -4.26 1.82
CA THR A 243 -10.12 -4.19 0.54
C THR A 243 -9.12 -4.39 -0.58
N MET A 244 -9.48 -5.20 -1.58
CA MET A 244 -8.90 -5.12 -2.92
C MET A 244 -9.74 -4.12 -3.73
N PRO A 245 -9.21 -2.92 -4.04
CA PRO A 245 -9.92 -1.93 -4.84
C PRO A 245 -10.03 -2.33 -6.32
N SER A 246 -10.81 -1.55 -7.07
CA SER A 246 -10.73 -1.49 -8.54
C SER A 246 -10.09 -0.18 -9.00
N VAL A 247 -9.54 -0.15 -10.23
CA VAL A 247 -8.91 1.04 -10.84
C VAL A 247 -9.81 2.28 -10.85
N ASP A 248 -11.11 2.10 -10.99
CA ASP A 248 -12.07 3.20 -11.04
C ASP A 248 -12.72 3.49 -9.68
N LEU A 249 -12.38 2.75 -8.61
CA LEU A 249 -13.11 2.80 -7.34
C LEU A 249 -13.14 4.22 -6.76
N PHE A 250 -12.01 4.92 -6.75
CA PHE A 250 -11.94 6.27 -6.18
C PHE A 250 -12.66 7.33 -7.02
N LEU A 251 -12.98 7.04 -8.28
CA LEU A 251 -13.74 7.97 -9.13
C LEU A 251 -15.17 8.17 -8.61
N TYR A 252 -15.69 7.24 -7.82
CA TYR A 252 -17.02 7.32 -7.18
C TYR A 252 -17.05 8.16 -5.89
N PHE A 253 -15.91 8.71 -5.45
CA PHE A 253 -15.75 9.43 -4.17
C PHE A 253 -15.17 10.84 -4.35
N GLN A 254 -15.61 11.57 -5.38
CA GLN A 254 -15.07 12.90 -5.76
C GLN A 254 -15.93 14.09 -5.28
N ASN A 255 -16.50 13.98 -4.08
CA ASN A 255 -17.30 15.06 -3.49
C ASN A 255 -16.42 16.22 -3.03
N ASN A 256 -15.22 15.94 -2.50
CA ASN A 256 -14.33 16.94 -1.91
C ASN A 256 -12.97 17.07 -2.63
N VAL A 257 -12.68 16.13 -3.52
CA VAL A 257 -11.50 16.13 -4.40
C VAL A 257 -11.95 15.92 -5.84
N SER A 258 -11.11 16.24 -6.80
CA SER A 258 -11.36 15.98 -8.22
C SER A 258 -10.11 15.43 -8.86
N ILE A 259 -10.27 14.37 -9.64
CA ILE A 259 -9.15 13.74 -10.33
C ILE A 259 -8.55 14.71 -11.35
N VAL A 260 -7.23 14.68 -11.44
CA VAL A 260 -6.43 15.45 -12.38
C VAL A 260 -5.85 14.48 -13.41
N GLU A 261 -5.18 13.43 -12.93
CA GLU A 261 -4.50 12.43 -13.76
C GLU A 261 -4.62 11.04 -13.10
N ASN A 262 -4.60 9.98 -13.91
CA ASN A 262 -4.54 8.58 -13.47
C ASN A 262 -3.51 7.78 -14.27
N TRP A 263 -2.89 6.82 -13.62
CA TRP A 263 -1.95 5.90 -14.25
C TRP A 263 -2.18 4.47 -13.77
N ILE A 264 -1.90 3.53 -14.67
CA ILE A 264 -1.91 2.09 -14.39
C ILE A 264 -0.50 1.57 -14.60
N ILE A 265 -0.04 0.74 -13.66
CA ILE A 265 1.23 0.04 -13.71
C ILE A 265 0.90 -1.45 -13.72
N ASN A 266 1.36 -2.15 -14.76
CA ASN A 266 1.13 -3.57 -14.94
C ASN A 266 1.59 -4.38 -13.71
N GLY A 267 0.84 -5.43 -13.35
CA GLY A 267 1.09 -6.22 -12.15
C GLY A 267 2.46 -6.89 -12.10
N THR A 268 3.10 -7.16 -13.26
CA THR A 268 4.43 -7.77 -13.30
C THR A 268 5.49 -6.96 -12.55
N HIS A 269 5.32 -5.64 -12.42
CA HIS A 269 6.23 -4.82 -11.63
C HIS A 269 6.13 -5.12 -10.12
N TYR A 270 4.91 -5.31 -9.59
CA TYR A 270 4.74 -5.73 -8.21
C TYR A 270 5.15 -7.20 -8.03
N SER A 271 4.85 -8.06 -9.02
CA SER A 271 5.32 -9.45 -9.02
C SER A 271 6.85 -9.54 -8.86
N LYS A 272 7.61 -8.78 -9.64
CA LYS A 272 9.09 -8.66 -9.52
C LYS A 272 9.53 -8.16 -8.15
N THR A 273 8.84 -7.17 -7.59
CA THR A 273 9.15 -6.65 -6.25
C THR A 273 9.03 -7.74 -5.18
N LEU A 274 7.93 -8.53 -5.24
CA LEU A 274 7.65 -9.60 -4.29
C LEU A 274 8.64 -10.78 -4.45
N GLU A 275 9.05 -11.09 -5.67
CA GLU A 275 10.12 -12.07 -5.90
C GLU A 275 11.46 -11.61 -5.34
N ALA A 276 11.81 -10.34 -5.53
CA ALA A 276 13.05 -9.79 -4.96
C ALA A 276 13.05 -9.82 -3.42
N TRP A 277 11.91 -9.51 -2.77
CA TRP A 277 11.80 -9.64 -1.30
C TRP A 277 11.89 -11.09 -0.84
N LEU A 278 11.28 -12.03 -1.58
CA LEU A 278 11.40 -13.46 -1.30
C LEU A 278 12.85 -13.94 -1.42
N GLU A 279 13.57 -13.51 -2.45
CA GLU A 279 14.98 -13.84 -2.66
C GLU A 279 15.85 -13.30 -1.52
N LYS A 280 15.66 -12.04 -1.10
CA LYS A 280 16.38 -11.46 0.04
C LYS A 280 16.04 -12.17 1.34
N MET A 281 14.78 -12.53 1.58
CA MET A 281 14.35 -13.31 2.74
C MET A 281 15.03 -14.69 2.76
N ASP A 282 15.03 -15.41 1.63
CA ASP A 282 15.62 -16.75 1.51
C ASP A 282 17.16 -16.71 1.63
N ALA A 283 17.81 -15.71 1.04
CA ALA A 283 19.25 -15.47 1.17
C ALA A 283 19.67 -15.19 2.62
N ASN A 284 18.80 -14.55 3.40
CA ASN A 284 19.03 -14.19 4.80
C ASN A 284 18.29 -15.11 5.79
N LYS A 285 17.94 -16.34 5.40
CA LYS A 285 17.10 -17.26 6.20
C LYS A 285 17.53 -17.44 7.66
N THR A 286 18.84 -17.44 7.95
CA THR A 286 19.36 -17.60 9.32
C THR A 286 19.02 -16.37 10.17
N LYS A 287 19.31 -15.17 9.65
CA LYS A 287 18.98 -13.89 10.28
C LYS A 287 17.45 -13.76 10.46
N VAL A 288 16.67 -14.09 9.44
CA VAL A 288 15.20 -14.08 9.51
C VAL A 288 14.71 -15.01 10.61
N LYS A 289 15.27 -16.22 10.72
CA LYS A 289 14.92 -17.16 11.79
C LYS A 289 15.22 -16.58 13.17
N GLU A 290 16.37 -15.95 13.37
CA GLU A 290 16.74 -15.31 14.64
C GLU A 290 15.77 -14.18 15.01
N ILE A 291 15.48 -13.28 14.05
CA ILE A 291 14.54 -12.16 14.23
C ILE A 291 13.17 -12.68 14.65
N PHE A 292 12.65 -13.68 13.92
CA PHE A 292 11.31 -14.22 14.17
C PHE A 292 11.26 -15.05 15.46
N THR A 293 12.31 -15.80 15.81
CA THR A 293 12.38 -16.50 17.09
C THR A 293 12.38 -15.52 18.26
N LYS A 294 13.08 -14.39 18.14
CA LYS A 294 13.07 -13.34 19.15
C LYS A 294 11.71 -12.63 19.26
N GLY A 295 11.05 -12.34 18.13
CA GLY A 295 9.79 -11.61 18.10
C GLY A 295 8.54 -12.46 18.39
N TYR A 296 8.51 -13.71 17.92
CA TYR A 296 7.32 -14.57 17.94
C TYR A 296 7.47 -15.86 18.76
N GLY A 297 8.67 -16.15 19.30
CA GLY A 297 8.90 -17.36 20.09
C GLY A 297 8.54 -18.65 19.36
N GLU A 298 7.61 -19.42 19.93
CA GLU A 298 7.17 -20.72 19.39
C GLU A 298 6.48 -20.60 18.01
N GLU A 299 5.84 -19.47 17.73
CA GLU A 299 5.12 -19.21 16.46
C GLU A 299 6.07 -18.83 15.32
N ALA A 300 7.37 -18.64 15.58
CA ALA A 300 8.35 -18.15 14.60
C ALA A 300 8.35 -18.96 13.29
N LYS A 301 8.32 -20.30 13.38
CA LYS A 301 8.32 -21.16 12.18
C LYS A 301 7.10 -20.93 11.29
N LYS A 302 5.93 -20.77 11.92
CA LYS A 302 4.67 -20.51 11.23
C LYS A 302 4.67 -19.12 10.58
N GLN A 303 5.17 -18.11 11.29
CA GLN A 303 5.22 -16.75 10.75
C GLN A 303 6.23 -16.62 9.60
N ILE A 304 7.39 -17.27 9.68
CA ILE A 304 8.33 -17.36 8.54
C ILE A 304 7.65 -18.03 7.35
N PHE A 305 6.92 -19.13 7.58
CA PHE A 305 6.17 -19.80 6.52
C PHE A 305 5.09 -18.88 5.92
N ASN A 306 4.33 -18.16 6.75
CA ASN A 306 3.30 -17.23 6.31
C ASN A 306 3.87 -16.11 5.43
N PHE A 307 4.96 -15.45 5.84
CA PHE A 307 5.60 -14.40 5.03
C PHE A 307 6.14 -14.93 3.71
N ARG A 308 6.76 -16.10 3.74
CA ARG A 308 7.27 -16.73 2.53
C ARG A 308 6.14 -17.11 1.58
N LEU A 309 5.03 -17.65 2.10
CA LEU A 309 3.84 -17.98 1.33
C LEU A 309 3.16 -16.72 0.78
N PHE A 310 3.12 -15.64 1.57
CA PHE A 310 2.60 -14.34 1.16
C PHE A 310 3.34 -13.78 -0.07
N PHE A 311 4.67 -13.72 -0.03
CA PHE A 311 5.44 -13.23 -1.18
C PHE A 311 5.25 -14.10 -2.42
N ILE A 312 5.25 -15.44 -2.27
CA ILE A 312 5.01 -16.36 -3.40
C ILE A 312 3.60 -16.19 -3.97
N PHE A 313 2.59 -16.16 -3.11
CA PHE A 313 1.19 -16.07 -3.50
C PHE A 313 0.93 -14.74 -4.20
N CYS A 314 1.28 -13.61 -3.58
CA CYS A 314 1.05 -12.29 -4.15
C CYS A 314 1.86 -12.10 -5.45
N SER A 315 3.09 -12.62 -5.53
CA SER A 315 3.88 -12.54 -6.77
C SER A 315 3.15 -13.20 -7.93
N GLU A 316 2.54 -14.37 -7.71
CA GLU A 316 1.75 -15.07 -8.71
C GLU A 316 0.44 -14.33 -9.03
N VAL A 317 -0.24 -13.77 -8.03
CA VAL A 317 -1.47 -12.96 -8.24
C VAL A 317 -1.20 -11.76 -9.15
N PHE A 318 -0.17 -10.96 -8.84
CA PHE A 318 0.19 -9.79 -9.65
C PHE A 318 0.88 -10.18 -10.97
N GLY A 319 1.48 -11.37 -11.07
CA GLY A 319 2.04 -11.88 -12.32
C GLY A 319 1.00 -12.56 -13.23
N TYR A 320 -0.20 -12.83 -12.72
CA TYR A 320 -1.21 -13.62 -13.42
C TYR A 320 -1.65 -12.95 -14.74
N ARG A 321 -1.72 -13.75 -15.82
CA ARG A 321 -1.99 -13.28 -17.20
C ARG A 321 -1.11 -12.09 -17.59
N ASP A 322 0.20 -12.24 -17.39
CA ASP A 322 1.21 -11.23 -17.66
C ASP A 322 0.94 -9.89 -16.95
N GLY A 323 0.37 -9.97 -15.74
CA GLY A 323 0.04 -8.83 -14.88
C GLY A 323 -1.14 -7.97 -15.34
N ASN A 324 -2.07 -8.53 -16.10
CA ASN A 324 -3.23 -7.83 -16.66
C ASN A 324 -4.55 -8.09 -15.90
N GLU A 325 -4.49 -8.63 -14.68
CA GLU A 325 -5.66 -8.82 -13.80
C GLU A 325 -5.53 -7.98 -12.53
N TRP A 326 -4.53 -8.28 -11.69
CA TRP A 326 -4.14 -7.45 -10.55
C TRP A 326 -2.96 -6.58 -10.90
N LEU A 327 -3.01 -5.31 -10.50
CA LEU A 327 -2.10 -4.28 -10.94
C LEU A 327 -1.96 -3.18 -9.87
N VAL A 328 -1.13 -2.18 -10.16
CA VAL A 328 -1.00 -0.99 -9.32
C VAL A 328 -1.61 0.21 -10.04
N ALA A 329 -2.44 0.98 -9.34
CA ALA A 329 -3.04 2.20 -9.85
C ALA A 329 -2.55 3.42 -9.07
N GLN A 330 -2.34 4.52 -9.79
CA GLN A 330 -1.94 5.79 -9.21
C GLN A 330 -2.87 6.90 -9.66
N TYR A 331 -3.10 7.86 -8.77
CA TYR A 331 -4.04 8.96 -9.00
C TYR A 331 -3.44 10.25 -8.49
N LEU A 332 -3.65 11.32 -9.25
CA LEU A 332 -3.43 12.68 -8.79
C LEU A 332 -4.79 13.36 -8.67
N PHE A 333 -5.10 13.86 -7.48
CA PHE A 333 -6.31 14.62 -7.20
C PHE A 333 -5.95 16.05 -6.80
N LYS A 334 -6.85 16.98 -7.10
CA LYS A 334 -6.85 18.34 -6.54
C LYS A 334 -8.01 18.51 -5.57
N LYS A 335 -7.88 19.48 -4.66
CA LYS A 335 -8.99 19.91 -3.82
C LYS A 335 -10.14 20.40 -4.69
N LYS A 336 -11.36 19.95 -4.40
CA LYS A 336 -12.56 20.51 -5.02
C LYS A 336 -12.92 21.79 -4.27
N ILE A 337 -12.81 22.92 -4.95
CA ILE A 337 -13.27 24.21 -4.42
C ILE A 337 -14.72 24.34 -4.88
N PRO A 338 -15.70 24.50 -3.97
CA PRO A 338 -17.08 24.80 -4.35
C PRO A 338 -17.07 26.00 -5.29
N SER A 339 -17.68 25.86 -6.46
CA SER A 339 -17.86 27.00 -7.36
C SER A 339 -18.66 28.06 -6.60
N ALA A 340 -18.17 29.30 -6.53
CA ALA A 340 -18.87 30.42 -5.93
C ALA A 340 -19.99 30.98 -6.86
N LEU A 341 -20.50 30.14 -7.77
CA LEU A 341 -21.53 30.50 -8.75
C LEU A 341 -22.90 29.99 -8.28
#